data_AF-A0A8H3EZU0-F1
#
_entry.id   AF-A0A8H3EZU0-F1
#
_cell.length_a   1.000
_cell.length_b   1.000
_cell.length_c   1.000
_cell.angle_alpha   90.00
_cell.angle_beta   90.00
_cell.angle_gamma   90.00
#
_symmetry.space_group_name_H-M   'P 1'
#
loop_
_entity.id
_entity.type
_entity.pdbx_description
1 polymer ?
#
loop_
_entity_poly.entity_id
_entity_poly.type
_entity_poly.pdbx_seq_one_letter_code
_entity_poly.pdbx_strand_id
1 'polypeptide(L)'
;MAYVLAGAALSRLVLATDCHDANVDDLTDAYTSSSKEGVSSALRWFYCGGLGVALLSMSIISLCHVHKEFDGERIGKRYRISVRVSVAIILIFLALAESLSSLQLISLTTGLVVLTLMIDVYGSTSIHDNFWKCNSQCKYRANCPIKRKLAIDAVKNGTTIRLEEVQISDGAEKTYYGQI
;
A
#
# COMPACT_ATOMS: atom_id res chain seq x y z
N MET A 1 10.92 -1.83 -8.46
CA MET A 1 12.20 -2.57 -8.44
C MET A 1 12.85 -2.64 -7.04
N ALA A 2 12.75 -1.64 -6.17
CA ALA A 2 13.32 -1.69 -4.81
C ALA A 2 12.82 -2.89 -3.96
N TYR A 3 11.57 -3.32 -4.12
CA TYR A 3 11.03 -4.51 -3.45
C TYR A 3 11.74 -5.81 -3.87
N VAL A 4 12.21 -5.89 -5.13
CA VAL A 4 12.96 -7.05 -5.65
C VAL A 4 14.34 -7.13 -5.00
N LEU A 5 15.00 -5.99 -4.82
CA LEU A 5 16.26 -5.91 -4.08
C LEU A 5 16.10 -6.42 -2.64
N ALA A 6 15.01 -6.03 -1.98
CA ALA A 6 14.72 -6.54 -0.64
C ALA A 6 14.47 -8.06 -0.64
N GLY A 7 13.74 -8.59 -1.62
CA GLY A 7 13.52 -10.03 -1.76
C GLY A 7 14.83 -10.81 -1.99
N ALA A 8 15.73 -10.29 -2.82
CA ALA A 8 17.04 -10.89 -3.06
C ALA A 8 17.96 -10.81 -1.82
N ALA A 9 17.84 -9.74 -1.03
CA ALA A 9 18.57 -9.63 0.24
C ALA A 9 18.01 -10.62 1.29
N LEU A 10 16.69 -10.77 1.36
CA LEU A 10 16.02 -11.71 2.26
C LEU A 10 16.47 -13.14 2.04
N SER A 11 16.62 -13.58 0.77
CA SER A 11 17.07 -14.94 0.44
C SER A 11 18.49 -15.25 0.91
N ARG A 12 19.30 -14.22 1.22
CA ARG A 12 20.62 -14.37 1.84
C ARG A 12 20.55 -14.21 3.36
N LEU A 13 19.63 -13.38 3.84
CA LEU A 13 19.43 -13.10 5.27
C LEU A 13 18.94 -14.34 6.04
N VAL A 14 18.15 -15.20 5.40
CA VAL A 14 17.68 -16.47 6.00
C VAL A 14 18.77 -17.54 6.13
N LEU A 15 19.94 -17.37 5.50
CA LEU A 15 21.10 -18.27 5.65
C LEU A 15 22.05 -17.83 6.78
N ALA A 16 21.78 -16.69 7.42
CA ALA A 16 22.63 -16.18 8.47
C ALA A 16 22.43 -16.97 9.77
N THR A 17 23.52 -17.35 10.43
CA THR A 17 23.52 -18.23 11.62
C THR A 17 23.62 -17.45 12.93
N ASP A 18 23.16 -16.20 12.91
CA ASP A 18 23.15 -15.23 14.02
C ASP A 18 22.19 -15.57 15.19
N CYS A 19 21.60 -16.77 15.21
CA CYS A 19 20.59 -17.16 16.21
C CYS A 19 21.03 -18.41 16.96
N HIS A 20 20.72 -18.47 18.25
CA HIS A 20 21.09 -19.58 19.14
C HIS A 20 20.59 -20.95 18.64
N ASP A 21 19.44 -20.96 17.95
CA ASP A 21 18.83 -22.18 17.40
C ASP A 21 19.18 -22.41 15.92
N ALA A 22 20.10 -21.64 15.34
CA ALA A 22 20.56 -21.82 13.96
C ALA A 22 21.75 -22.79 13.93
N ASN A 23 21.46 -24.08 13.82
CA ASN A 23 22.50 -25.10 13.65
C ASN A 23 23.01 -25.14 12.19
N VAL A 24 24.31 -24.98 12.00
CA VAL A 24 24.97 -25.08 10.68
C VAL A 24 24.88 -26.49 10.09
N ASP A 25 24.78 -27.52 10.93
CA ASP A 25 24.74 -28.91 10.48
C ASP A 25 23.40 -29.30 9.83
N ASP A 26 22.36 -28.48 10.01
CA ASP A 26 21.06 -28.65 9.33
C ASP A 26 21.07 -28.08 7.91
N LEU A 27 22.11 -27.34 7.51
CA LEU A 27 22.27 -26.82 6.14
C LEU A 27 22.85 -27.88 5.20
N THR A 28 22.28 -27.99 4.00
CA THR A 28 22.91 -28.75 2.90
C THR A 28 24.26 -28.14 2.55
N ASP A 29 25.27 -28.98 2.23
CA ASP A 29 26.66 -28.57 1.92
C ASP A 29 26.78 -27.39 0.94
N ALA A 30 25.84 -27.27 -0.02
CA ALA A 30 25.79 -26.17 -0.96
C ALA A 30 25.61 -24.78 -0.29
N TYR A 31 24.86 -24.72 0.81
CA TYR A 31 24.54 -23.50 1.54
C TYR A 31 25.50 -23.21 2.70
N THR A 32 26.20 -24.22 3.22
CA THR A 32 27.22 -24.09 4.28
C THR A 32 28.38 -23.19 3.87
N SER A 33 28.76 -23.21 2.58
CA SER A 33 29.77 -22.30 2.03
C SER A 33 29.32 -20.83 1.94
N SER A 34 28.01 -20.59 1.97
CA SER A 34 27.39 -19.26 1.88
C SER A 34 26.87 -18.73 3.21
N SER A 35 26.75 -19.58 4.24
CA SER A 35 26.36 -19.18 5.59
C SER A 35 27.48 -18.34 6.22
N LYS A 36 27.12 -17.17 6.72
CA LYS A 36 28.02 -16.30 7.48
C LYS A 36 27.51 -16.21 8.91
N GLU A 37 28.43 -16.15 9.86
CA GLU A 37 28.17 -15.93 11.29
C GLU A 37 27.53 -14.57 11.59
N GLY A 38 27.37 -13.69 10.60
CA GLY A 38 26.90 -12.32 10.78
C GLY A 38 26.20 -11.74 9.55
N VAL A 39 25.14 -10.96 9.77
CA VAL A 39 24.55 -10.12 8.73
C VAL A 39 25.45 -8.94 8.40
N SER A 40 25.90 -8.85 7.14
CA SER A 40 26.65 -7.68 6.69
C SER A 40 25.76 -6.42 6.67
N SER A 41 26.33 -5.27 7.05
CA SER A 41 25.61 -3.99 7.04
C SER A 41 25.02 -3.66 5.66
N ALA A 42 25.71 -4.03 4.58
CA ALA A 42 25.20 -3.88 3.22
C ALA A 42 23.90 -4.67 2.99
N LEU A 43 23.81 -5.90 3.50
CA LEU A 43 22.61 -6.74 3.33
C LEU A 43 21.42 -6.16 4.10
N ARG A 44 21.66 -5.61 5.31
CA ARG A 44 20.64 -4.89 6.09
C ARG A 44 20.09 -3.69 5.33
N TRP A 45 20.96 -2.90 4.69
CA TRP A 45 20.57 -1.76 3.85
C TRP A 45 19.79 -2.18 2.60
N PHE A 46 20.22 -3.23 1.90
CA PHE A 46 19.47 -3.73 0.74
C PHE A 46 18.09 -4.27 1.12
N TYR A 47 17.97 -4.93 2.26
CA TYR A 47 16.71 -5.45 2.76
C TYR A 47 15.78 -4.33 3.28
N CYS A 48 16.20 -3.67 4.36
CA CYS A 48 15.36 -2.68 5.05
C CYS A 48 15.26 -1.37 4.27
N GLY A 49 16.37 -0.90 3.69
CA GLY A 49 16.38 0.28 2.83
C GLY A 49 15.60 0.05 1.53
N GLY A 50 15.71 -1.12 0.92
CA GLY A 50 14.91 -1.49 -0.25
C GLY A 50 13.40 -1.45 0.03
N LEU A 51 12.97 -2.03 1.16
CA LEU A 51 11.57 -1.97 1.61
C LEU A 51 11.13 -0.53 1.94
N GLY A 52 11.93 0.22 2.68
CA GLY A 52 11.63 1.61 3.04
C GLY A 52 11.47 2.52 1.80
N VAL A 53 12.40 2.44 0.85
CA VAL A 53 12.33 3.20 -0.41
C VAL A 53 11.13 2.78 -1.26
N ALA A 54 10.80 1.48 -1.29
CA ALA A 54 9.60 1.00 -1.98
C ALA A 54 8.33 1.60 -1.36
N LEU A 55 8.20 1.63 -0.02
CA LEU A 55 7.04 2.20 0.66
C LEU A 55 6.97 3.74 0.49
N LEU A 56 8.10 4.44 0.53
CA LEU A 56 8.16 5.88 0.27
C LEU A 56 7.73 6.21 -1.15
N SER A 57 8.28 5.53 -2.15
CA SER A 57 7.89 5.75 -3.55
C SER A 57 6.41 5.45 -3.79
N MET A 58 5.87 4.38 -3.22
CA MET A 58 4.45 4.07 -3.28
C MET A 58 3.58 5.15 -2.61
N SER A 59 4.06 5.77 -1.52
CA SER A 59 3.40 6.88 -0.84
C SER A 59 3.38 8.14 -1.72
N ILE A 60 4.51 8.47 -2.35
CA ILE A 60 4.63 9.62 -3.27
C ILE A 60 3.68 9.45 -4.47
N ILE A 61 3.65 8.25 -5.08
CA ILE A 61 2.72 7.95 -6.18
C ILE A 61 1.28 8.13 -5.72
N SER A 62 0.93 7.67 -4.50
CA SER A 62 -0.40 7.83 -3.94
C SER A 62 -0.78 9.31 -3.72
N LEU A 63 0.19 10.17 -3.39
CA LEU A 63 -0.01 11.61 -3.25
C LEU A 63 -0.22 12.29 -4.61
N CYS A 64 0.63 11.98 -5.59
CA CYS A 64 0.57 12.60 -6.91
C CYS A 64 -0.64 12.16 -7.74
N HIS A 65 -1.16 10.96 -7.50
CA HIS A 65 -2.33 10.48 -8.23
C HIS A 65 -3.60 11.13 -7.68
N VAL A 66 -4.23 12.00 -8.50
CA VAL A 66 -5.59 12.50 -8.28
C VAL A 66 -6.51 11.30 -8.09
N HIS A 67 -6.97 11.11 -6.86
CA HIS A 67 -7.87 10.01 -6.51
C HIS A 67 -9.28 10.55 -6.50
N LYS A 68 -10.18 9.78 -7.09
CA LYS A 68 -11.61 9.91 -6.88
C LYS A 68 -11.87 9.72 -5.39
N GLU A 69 -12.39 10.75 -4.72
CA GLU A 69 -12.72 10.68 -3.30
C GLU A 69 -13.87 9.69 -3.10
N PHE A 70 -13.64 8.65 -2.30
CA PHE A 70 -14.67 7.70 -1.93
C PHE A 70 -15.39 8.22 -0.68
N ASP A 71 -16.65 8.58 -0.87
CA ASP A 71 -17.55 9.06 0.19
C ASP A 71 -17.96 7.85 1.06
N GLY A 72 -17.18 7.55 2.11
CA GLY A 72 -17.40 6.39 3.00
C GLY A 72 -16.17 5.63 3.46
N GLU A 73 -14.94 6.09 3.17
CA GLU A 73 -13.71 5.48 3.71
C GLU A 73 -13.69 5.52 5.25
N ARG A 74 -13.28 4.42 5.90
CA ARG A 74 -13.16 4.36 7.38
C ARG A 74 -12.06 5.27 7.92
N ILE A 75 -10.96 5.39 7.18
CA ILE A 75 -9.79 6.18 7.57
C ILE A 75 -9.42 7.05 6.38
N GLY A 76 -9.33 8.36 6.56
CA GLY A 76 -8.99 9.26 5.47
C GLY A 76 -7.62 8.98 4.85
N LYS A 77 -7.50 9.18 3.54
CA LYS A 77 -6.27 9.02 2.74
C LYS A 77 -5.01 9.62 3.40
N ARG A 78 -5.12 10.82 3.99
CA ARG A 78 -3.99 11.52 4.61
C ARG A 78 -3.37 10.70 5.74
N TYR A 79 -4.19 10.08 6.58
CA TYR A 79 -3.72 9.27 7.70
C TYR A 79 -3.04 7.99 7.22
N ARG A 80 -3.63 7.30 6.23
CA ARG A 80 -3.02 6.09 5.62
C ARG A 80 -1.63 6.38 5.07
N ILE A 81 -1.48 7.49 4.36
CA ILE A 81 -0.19 7.93 3.81
C ILE A 81 0.80 8.27 4.93
N SER A 82 0.38 8.98 5.98
CA SER A 82 1.24 9.29 7.12
C SER A 82 1.76 8.02 7.81
N VAL A 83 0.90 7.05 8.10
CA VAL A 83 1.31 5.76 8.70
C VAL A 83 2.34 5.05 7.81
N ARG A 84 2.08 4.99 6.49
CA ARG A 84 2.99 4.35 5.53
C ARG A 84 4.36 5.03 5.48
N VAL A 85 4.41 6.37 5.51
CA VAL A 85 5.65 7.14 5.55
C VAL A 85 6.38 6.91 6.88
N SER A 86 5.68 6.92 8.02
CA SER A 86 6.27 6.63 9.32
C SER A 86 6.91 5.24 9.36
N VAL A 87 6.22 4.21 8.88
CA VAL A 87 6.76 2.84 8.80
C VAL A 87 7.98 2.78 7.88
N ALA A 88 7.96 3.47 6.74
CA ALA A 88 9.10 3.50 5.84
C ALA A 88 10.34 4.14 6.47
N ILE A 89 10.16 5.21 7.25
CA ILE A 89 11.24 5.85 8.02
C ILE A 89 11.79 4.89 9.09
N ILE A 90 10.91 4.19 9.81
CA ILE A 90 11.32 3.19 10.81
C ILE A 90 12.16 2.09 10.16
N LEU A 91 11.77 1.60 8.99
CA LEU A 91 12.55 0.58 8.26
C LEU A 91 13.93 1.08 7.84
N ILE A 92 14.06 2.35 7.42
CA ILE A 92 15.36 2.93 7.08
C ILE A 92 16.24 3.03 8.33
N PHE A 93 15.69 3.46 9.48
CA PHE A 93 16.44 3.47 10.73
C PHE A 93 16.80 2.07 11.23
N LEU A 94 15.92 1.09 10.99
CA LEU A 94 16.18 -0.30 11.34
C LEU A 94 17.37 -0.88 10.56
N ALA A 95 17.63 -0.40 9.34
CA ALA A 95 18.83 -0.75 8.57
C ALA A 95 20.14 -0.35 9.28
N LEU A 96 20.09 0.64 10.16
CA LEU A 96 21.24 1.16 10.91
C LEU A 96 21.42 0.47 12.28
N ALA A 97 20.45 -0.32 12.72
CA ALA A 97 20.52 -1.03 13.99
C ALA A 97 21.37 -2.29 13.85
N GLU A 98 22.59 -2.26 14.40
CA GLU A 98 23.54 -3.37 14.25
C GLU A 98 23.36 -4.51 15.26
N SER A 99 22.64 -4.26 16.35
CA SER A 99 22.47 -5.18 17.48
C SER A 99 21.39 -6.25 17.28
N LEU A 100 20.62 -6.21 16.18
CA LEU A 100 19.52 -7.13 15.94
C LEU A 100 19.97 -8.38 15.19
N SER A 101 19.54 -9.55 15.66
CA SER A 101 19.71 -10.80 14.93
C SER A 101 18.87 -10.82 13.65
N SER A 102 19.25 -11.64 12.67
CA SER A 102 18.56 -11.79 11.39
C SER A 102 17.07 -12.10 11.56
N LEU A 103 16.74 -13.00 12.50
CA LEU A 103 15.37 -13.40 12.78
C LEU A 103 14.54 -12.25 13.36
N GLN A 104 15.10 -11.52 14.33
CA GLN A 104 14.42 -10.35 14.92
C GLN A 104 14.20 -9.26 13.87
N LEU A 105 15.19 -9.04 13.00
CA LEU A 105 15.09 -8.08 11.91
C LEU A 105 13.95 -8.45 10.95
N ILE A 106 13.91 -9.70 10.47
CA ILE A 106 12.85 -10.19 9.57
C ILE A 106 11.47 -10.15 10.24
N SER A 107 11.38 -10.55 11.51
CA SER A 107 10.12 -10.51 12.25
C SER A 107 9.59 -9.09 12.39
N LEU A 108 10.46 -8.13 12.72
CA LEU A 108 10.05 -6.74 12.93
C LEU A 108 9.65 -6.08 11.60
N THR A 109 10.44 -6.26 10.54
CA THR A 109 10.09 -5.74 9.21
C THR A 109 8.76 -6.32 8.71
N THR A 110 8.56 -7.63 8.88
CA THR A 110 7.33 -8.32 8.43
C THR A 110 6.12 -7.84 9.24
N GLY A 111 6.25 -7.72 10.56
CA GLY A 111 5.19 -7.18 11.42
C GLY A 111 4.80 -5.76 11.03
N LEU A 112 5.77 -4.89 10.75
CA LEU A 112 5.52 -3.51 10.31
C LEU A 112 4.81 -3.45 8.95
N VAL A 113 5.23 -4.28 8.00
CA VAL A 113 4.60 -4.35 6.67
C VAL A 113 3.17 -4.88 6.78
N VAL A 114 2.94 -5.97 7.51
CA VAL A 114 1.60 -6.55 7.71
C VAL A 114 0.69 -5.56 8.42
N LEU A 115 1.17 -4.87 9.46
CA LEU A 115 0.40 -3.84 10.16
C LEU A 115 0.01 -2.69 9.23
N THR A 116 0.94 -2.23 8.39
CA THR A 116 0.67 -1.18 7.38
C THR A 116 -0.41 -1.64 6.40
N LEU A 117 -0.30 -2.87 5.89
CA LEU A 117 -1.29 -3.44 4.98
C LEU A 117 -2.65 -3.58 5.64
N MET A 118 -2.71 -4.02 6.91
CA MET A 118 -3.97 -4.12 7.65
C MET A 118 -4.63 -2.75 7.80
N ILE A 119 -3.88 -1.71 8.16
CA ILE A 119 -4.39 -0.34 8.26
C ILE A 119 -4.86 0.18 6.90
N ASP A 120 -4.10 -0.09 5.84
CA ASP A 120 -4.45 0.34 4.48
C ASP A 120 -5.73 -0.32 3.99
N VAL A 121 -5.85 -1.65 4.11
CA VAL A 121 -7.01 -2.44 3.70
C VAL A 121 -8.25 -2.07 4.52
N TYR A 122 -8.08 -1.98 5.84
CA TYR A 122 -9.16 -1.57 6.74
C TYR A 122 -9.60 -0.13 6.46
N GLY A 123 -8.65 0.77 6.24
CA GLY A 123 -8.90 2.17 5.96
C GLY A 123 -9.58 2.42 4.61
N SER A 124 -9.25 1.63 3.59
CA SER A 124 -9.90 1.70 2.27
C SER A 124 -11.27 1.01 2.21
N THR A 125 -11.64 0.24 3.24
CA THR A 125 -12.94 -0.41 3.30
C THR A 125 -14.03 0.63 3.57
N SER A 126 -15.08 0.61 2.74
CA SER A 126 -16.26 1.47 2.93
C SER A 126 -17.02 1.07 4.20
N ILE A 127 -17.46 2.05 4.99
CA ILE A 127 -18.26 1.81 6.21
C ILE A 127 -19.55 1.03 5.91
N HIS A 128 -20.11 1.20 4.71
CA HIS A 128 -21.40 0.66 4.32
C HIS A 128 -21.34 -0.70 3.59
N ASP A 129 -20.14 -1.24 3.33
CA ASP A 129 -19.98 -2.56 2.70
C ASP A 129 -19.37 -3.56 3.67
N ASN A 130 -19.89 -4.80 3.60
CA ASN A 130 -19.34 -5.92 4.34
C ASN A 130 -18.18 -6.51 3.53
N PHE A 131 -17.01 -6.66 4.16
CA PHE A 131 -15.77 -7.16 3.52
C PHE A 131 -15.96 -8.48 2.73
N TRP A 132 -16.93 -9.31 3.12
CA TRP A 132 -17.20 -10.63 2.53
C TRP A 132 -18.55 -10.74 1.81
N LYS A 133 -19.34 -9.66 1.72
CA LYS A 133 -20.66 -9.67 1.09
C LYS A 133 -20.81 -8.48 0.13
N CYS A 134 -20.60 -8.73 -1.17
CA CYS A 134 -21.04 -7.86 -2.25
C CYS A 134 -22.56 -7.96 -2.41
N ASN A 135 -23.32 -7.31 -1.54
CA ASN A 135 -24.79 -7.30 -1.62
C ASN A 135 -25.35 -5.93 -2.02
N SER A 136 -24.48 -4.95 -2.26
CA SER A 136 -24.86 -3.58 -2.63
C SER A 136 -24.55 -3.33 -4.11
N GLN A 137 -25.50 -2.72 -4.83
CA GLN A 137 -25.31 -2.31 -6.22
C GLN A 137 -24.18 -1.26 -6.29
N CYS A 138 -23.25 -1.44 -7.23
CA CYS A 138 -22.15 -0.50 -7.48
C CYS A 138 -22.70 0.90 -7.78
N LYS A 139 -22.59 1.84 -6.84
CA LYS A 139 -23.00 3.23 -7.03
C LYS A 139 -21.83 4.03 -7.58
N TYR A 140 -21.89 4.39 -8.85
CA TYR A 140 -20.92 5.30 -9.46
C TYR A 140 -21.32 6.74 -9.15
N ARG A 141 -20.51 7.44 -8.34
CA ARG A 141 -20.60 8.90 -8.17
C ARG A 141 -19.63 9.58 -9.10
N ALA A 142 -20.08 10.55 -9.88
CA ALA A 142 -19.20 11.47 -10.60
C ALA A 142 -19.57 12.90 -10.24
N ASN A 143 -18.55 13.73 -10.03
CA ASN A 143 -18.71 15.17 -9.93
C ASN A 143 -18.69 15.71 -11.36
N CYS A 144 -19.87 15.96 -11.92
CA CYS A 144 -20.02 16.50 -13.27
C CYS A 144 -20.59 17.91 -13.18
N PRO A 145 -20.07 18.90 -13.95
CA PRO A 145 -20.61 20.26 -13.99
C PRO A 145 -21.94 20.37 -14.77
N ILE A 146 -22.71 19.28 -14.86
CA ILE A 146 -23.94 19.19 -15.66
C ILE A 146 -25.14 19.58 -14.78
N LYS A 147 -26.15 20.21 -15.39
CA LYS A 147 -27.42 20.52 -14.71
C LYS A 147 -28.18 19.24 -14.33
N ARG A 148 -28.66 19.16 -13.09
CA ARG A 148 -29.39 17.99 -12.50
C ARG A 148 -30.46 17.38 -13.40
N LYS A 149 -31.24 18.21 -14.11
CA LYS A 149 -32.31 17.72 -14.99
C LYS A 149 -31.76 16.91 -16.16
N LEU A 150 -30.71 17.41 -16.83
CA LEU A 150 -30.07 16.73 -17.96
C LEU A 150 -29.45 15.39 -17.55
N ALA A 151 -28.82 15.34 -16.38
CA ALA A 151 -28.25 14.10 -15.86
C ALA A 151 -29.32 13.05 -15.54
N ILE A 152 -30.44 13.45 -14.94
CA ILE A 152 -31.55 12.55 -14.62
C ILE A 152 -32.24 12.06 -15.90
N ASP A 153 -32.44 12.94 -16.88
CA ASP A 153 -33.11 12.59 -18.14
C ASP A 153 -32.23 11.67 -19.00
N ALA A 154 -30.91 11.86 -19.00
CA ALA A 154 -29.99 10.95 -19.69
C ALA A 154 -29.92 9.56 -19.06
N VAL A 155 -29.92 9.47 -17.72
CA VAL A 155 -29.98 8.18 -17.02
C VAL A 155 -31.31 7.47 -17.31
N LYS A 156 -32.44 8.19 -17.30
CA LYS A 156 -33.75 7.61 -17.62
C LYS A 156 -33.87 7.14 -19.06
N ASN A 157 -33.25 7.86 -19.99
CA ASN A 157 -33.35 7.59 -21.43
C ASN A 157 -32.22 6.70 -21.95
N GLY A 158 -31.28 6.28 -21.09
CA GLY A 158 -30.12 5.46 -21.49
C GLY A 158 -29.18 6.16 -22.48
N THR A 159 -29.21 7.50 -22.55
CA THR A 159 -28.44 8.28 -23.51
C THR A 159 -27.08 8.71 -22.94
N THR A 160 -26.03 8.58 -23.75
CA THR A 160 -24.69 9.04 -23.41
C THR A 160 -24.57 10.54 -23.68
N ILE A 161 -24.37 11.35 -22.64
CA ILE A 161 -24.13 12.79 -22.79
C ILE A 161 -22.67 13.00 -23.19
N ARG A 162 -22.42 13.61 -24.35
CA ARG A 162 -21.09 14.13 -24.69
C ARG A 162 -20.84 15.43 -23.92
N LEU A 163 -19.78 15.44 -23.10
CA LEU A 163 -19.44 16.59 -22.25
C LEU A 163 -19.06 17.85 -23.03
N GLU A 164 -18.75 17.72 -24.33
CA GLU A 164 -18.36 18.80 -25.23
C GLU A 164 -19.52 19.75 -25.58
N GLU A 165 -20.77 19.29 -25.46
CA GLU A 165 -21.97 20.05 -25.87
C GLU A 165 -22.71 20.74 -24.71
N VAL A 166 -22.28 20.51 -23.46
CA VAL A 166 -23.00 21.00 -22.28
C VAL A 166 -22.45 22.35 -21.84
N GLN A 167 -23.29 23.39 -21.92
CA GLN A 167 -22.97 24.71 -21.36
C GLN A 167 -22.79 24.62 -19.85
N ILE A 168 -21.54 24.83 -19.41
CA ILE A 168 -21.12 24.87 -18.02
C ILE A 168 -21.80 26.08 -17.35
N SER A 169 -22.68 25.83 -16.39
CA SER A 169 -23.18 26.91 -15.53
C SER A 169 -22.19 27.12 -14.40
N ASP A 170 -21.57 28.30 -14.38
CA ASP A 170 -20.84 28.81 -13.23
C ASP A 170 -21.75 28.86 -12.00
N GLY A 171 -21.32 28.20 -10.92
CA GLY A 171 -21.95 28.30 -9.61
C GLY A 171 -22.67 27.03 -9.16
N ALA A 172 -22.05 26.35 -8.20
CA ALA A 172 -22.53 25.23 -7.38
C ALA A 172 -22.19 23.82 -7.91
N GLU A 173 -21.03 23.36 -7.43
CA GLU A 173 -20.59 21.97 -7.34
C GLU A 173 -21.70 21.09 -6.73
N LYS A 174 -22.17 20.08 -7.46
CA LYS A 174 -23.18 19.13 -6.95
C LYS A 174 -22.86 17.71 -7.40
N THR A 175 -22.85 16.80 -6.43
CA THR A 175 -22.57 15.37 -6.62
C THR A 175 -23.80 14.63 -7.15
N TYR A 176 -23.63 13.82 -8.20
CA TYR A 176 -24.72 13.04 -8.81
C TYR A 176 -24.58 11.54 -8.56
N TYR A 177 -25.73 10.87 -8.39
CA TYR A 177 -25.85 9.42 -8.21
C TYR A 177 -26.37 8.80 -9.52
N GLY A 178 -25.56 7.95 -10.16
CA GLY A 178 -26.00 7.11 -11.27
C GLY A 178 -26.08 5.64 -10.82
N GLN A 179 -27.18 4.97 -11.14
CA GLN A 179 -27.30 3.52 -11.12
C GLN A 179 -26.89 2.99 -12.51
N ILE A 180 -26.03 1.99 -12.55
CA ILE A 180 -25.72 1.19 -13.75
C ILE A 180 -26.61 -0.05 -13.70
#